data_AF-A0A2E8HIJ2-F1
#
_entry.id   AF-A0A2E8HIJ2-F1
#
_cell.length_a   1.000
_cell.length_b   1.000
_cell.length_c   1.000
_cell.angle_alpha   90.00
_cell.angle_beta   90.00
_cell.angle_gamma   90.00
#
_symmetry.space_group_name_H-M   'P 1'
#
loop_
_entity.id
_entity.type
_entity.pdbx_description
1 polymer ?
#
loop_
_entity_poly.entity_id
_entity_poly.type
_entity_poly.pdbx_seq_one_letter_code
_entity_poly.pdbx_strand_id
1 'polypeptide(L)'
;MADLIGPDVKCMQSMLFVKPPGFQGQAWHQDEIFIPTRDHSLIGGWIALDDATVENGCLWVLPGSHRGCLWETRSHENTDEFDFAPESYGFDDSEEIPVEVKTGDVVFFDGYLLHRSRKNRSQACRRVLVNHYMNAWSRLPWQLREGETAARGDYRDIVMVHGEDPYAWKGTEDRAGVGARVCKAVEELAQTL
;
A
#
# COMPACT_ATOMS: atom_id res chain seq x y z
N MET A 1 -16.33 -3.24 -1.45
CA MET A 1 -15.67 -2.86 -0.18
C MET A 1 -16.47 -3.35 1.02
N ALA A 2 -17.74 -2.96 1.18
CA ALA A 2 -18.56 -3.44 2.29
C ALA A 2 -18.65 -4.98 2.39
N ASP A 3 -18.69 -5.66 1.24
CA ASP A 3 -18.66 -7.13 1.17
C ASP A 3 -17.32 -7.75 1.57
N LEU A 4 -16.22 -6.97 1.57
CA LEU A 4 -14.88 -7.45 1.92
C LEU A 4 -14.61 -7.30 3.42
N ILE A 5 -14.98 -6.16 4.00
CA ILE A 5 -14.55 -5.77 5.35
C ILE A 5 -15.68 -5.30 6.26
N GLY A 6 -16.93 -5.51 5.86
CA GLY A 6 -18.12 -5.14 6.64
C GLY A 6 -18.71 -3.77 6.26
N PRO A 7 -19.89 -3.44 6.82
CA PRO A 7 -20.70 -2.32 6.35
C PRO A 7 -20.11 -0.95 6.66
N ASP A 8 -19.23 -0.83 7.64
CA ASP A 8 -18.71 0.46 8.09
C ASP A 8 -17.25 0.60 7.66
N VAL A 9 -17.00 1.52 6.73
CA VAL A 9 -15.72 1.62 6.02
C VAL A 9 -15.17 3.03 6.14
N LYS A 10 -13.89 3.11 6.52
CA LYS A 10 -13.09 4.34 6.48
C LYS A 10 -11.89 4.19 5.56
N CYS A 11 -11.51 5.29 4.91
CA CYS A 11 -10.24 5.46 4.22
C CYS A 11 -9.29 6.20 5.16
N MET A 12 -8.04 5.75 5.26
CA MET A 12 -7.03 6.34 6.15
C MET A 12 -5.81 6.91 5.41
N GLN A 13 -5.67 6.63 4.12
CA GLN A 13 -4.55 7.13 3.32
C GLN A 13 -4.91 7.07 1.83
N SER A 14 -4.46 8.09 1.10
CA SER A 14 -4.40 8.12 -0.36
C SER A 14 -2.97 8.41 -0.79
N MET A 15 -2.47 7.68 -1.79
CA MET A 15 -1.12 7.83 -2.33
C MET A 15 -1.16 7.82 -3.86
N LEU A 16 -0.47 8.77 -4.49
CA LEU A 16 -0.20 8.73 -5.92
C LEU A 16 1.19 8.13 -6.17
N PHE A 17 1.23 6.92 -6.72
CA PHE A 17 2.47 6.30 -7.16
C PHE A 17 2.72 6.62 -8.61
N VAL A 18 3.76 7.42 -8.87
CA VAL A 18 4.28 7.67 -10.21
C VAL A 18 5.56 6.87 -10.39
N LYS A 19 5.60 6.01 -11.42
CA LYS A 19 6.79 5.25 -11.79
C LYS A 19 7.28 5.68 -13.18
N PRO A 20 8.27 6.58 -13.27
CA PRO A 20 8.86 6.98 -14.55
C PRO A 20 9.56 5.81 -15.28
N PRO A 21 9.88 5.97 -16.57
CA PRO A 21 10.74 5.05 -17.30
C PRO A 21 12.05 4.77 -16.55
N GLY A 22 12.43 3.50 -16.44
CA GLY A 22 13.66 3.07 -15.78
C GLY A 22 13.64 3.07 -14.24
N PHE A 23 12.56 3.52 -13.61
CA PHE A 23 12.48 3.58 -12.14
C PHE A 23 12.14 2.22 -11.53
N GLN A 24 12.70 1.98 -10.35
CA GLN A 24 12.52 0.76 -9.56
C GLN A 24 11.05 0.51 -9.20
N GLY A 25 10.76 -0.75 -8.91
CA GLY A 25 9.55 -1.15 -8.23
C GLY A 25 9.70 -1.23 -6.72
N GLN A 26 8.77 -1.93 -6.08
CA GLN A 26 8.80 -2.22 -4.64
C GLN A 26 8.99 -3.71 -4.49
N ALA A 27 9.91 -4.13 -3.60
CA ALA A 27 10.14 -5.54 -3.31
C ALA A 27 8.89 -6.20 -2.69
N TRP A 28 8.94 -7.51 -2.44
CA TRP A 28 7.84 -8.20 -1.78
C TRP A 28 7.52 -7.56 -0.43
N HIS A 29 6.25 -7.25 -0.19
CA HIS A 29 5.79 -6.70 1.07
C HIS A 29 4.33 -7.05 1.34
N GLN A 30 3.91 -6.76 2.57
CA GLN A 30 2.53 -6.82 3.05
C GLN A 30 2.22 -5.47 3.71
N ASP A 31 1.17 -4.80 3.26
CA ASP A 31 0.85 -3.44 3.70
C ASP A 31 0.55 -3.37 5.20
N GLU A 32 0.00 -4.45 5.77
CA GLU A 32 -0.33 -4.55 7.20
C GLU A 32 0.89 -4.33 8.11
N ILE A 33 2.10 -4.64 7.63
CA ILE A 33 3.36 -4.40 8.37
C ILE A 33 3.56 -2.90 8.62
N PHE A 34 3.15 -2.07 7.66
CA PHE A 34 3.34 -0.62 7.70
C PHE A 34 2.09 0.13 8.17
N ILE A 35 0.90 -0.45 7.98
CA ILE A 35 -0.41 0.10 8.32
C ILE A 35 -1.16 -0.94 9.16
N PRO A 36 -0.81 -1.12 10.44
CA PRO A 36 -1.39 -2.18 11.25
C PRO A 36 -2.86 -1.90 11.56
N THR A 37 -3.72 -2.86 11.25
CA THR A 37 -5.12 -2.91 11.68
C THR A 37 -5.28 -4.00 12.73
N ARG A 38 -6.20 -3.79 13.68
CA ARG A 38 -6.39 -4.76 14.77
C ARG A 38 -7.14 -6.03 14.36
N ASP A 39 -7.90 -5.95 13.28
CA ASP A 39 -8.87 -6.94 12.84
C ASP A 39 -8.56 -7.51 11.46
N HIS A 40 -7.38 -7.19 10.90
CA HIS A 40 -6.92 -7.63 9.59
C HIS A 40 -7.89 -7.16 8.48
N SER A 41 -8.43 -5.96 8.63
CA SER A 41 -9.40 -5.38 7.69
C SER A 41 -8.77 -4.43 6.67
N LEU A 42 -7.44 -4.33 6.62
CA LEU A 42 -6.78 -3.47 5.66
C LEU A 42 -7.02 -3.96 4.24
N ILE A 43 -7.56 -3.09 3.39
CA ILE A 43 -7.71 -3.32 1.96
C ILE A 43 -7.04 -2.18 1.19
N GLY A 44 -6.10 -2.53 0.32
CA GLY A 44 -5.59 -1.62 -0.70
C GLY A 44 -6.54 -1.57 -1.90
N GLY A 45 -6.95 -0.37 -2.29
CA GLY A 45 -7.65 -0.08 -3.55
C GLY A 45 -6.70 0.60 -4.51
N TRP A 46 -6.17 -0.18 -5.47
CA TRP A 46 -5.17 0.25 -6.45
C TRP A 46 -5.86 0.59 -7.76
N ILE A 47 -5.90 1.88 -8.09
CA ILE A 47 -6.63 2.44 -9.22
C ILE A 47 -5.64 2.80 -10.32
N ALA A 48 -5.75 2.12 -11.46
CA ALA A 48 -4.91 2.33 -12.62
C ALA A 48 -5.22 3.68 -13.27
N LEU A 49 -4.30 4.65 -13.22
CA LEU A 49 -4.44 5.92 -13.94
C LEU A 49 -3.81 5.86 -15.35
N ASP A 50 -3.01 4.84 -15.59
CA ASP A 50 -2.46 4.42 -16.88
C ASP A 50 -2.58 2.90 -16.96
N ASP A 51 -2.52 2.34 -18.17
CA ASP A 51 -2.43 0.88 -18.36
C ASP A 51 -1.25 0.34 -17.56
N ALA A 52 -1.46 -0.74 -16.82
CA ALA A 52 -0.44 -1.39 -16.02
C ALA A 52 -0.11 -2.73 -16.65
N THR A 53 1.12 -2.86 -17.13
CA THR A 53 1.61 -4.04 -17.83
C THR A 53 2.84 -4.61 -17.14
N VAL A 54 3.22 -5.83 -17.49
CA VAL A 54 4.48 -6.42 -17.04
C VAL A 54 5.67 -5.51 -17.39
N GLU A 55 5.65 -4.90 -18.58
CA GLU A 55 6.72 -4.03 -19.08
C GLU A 55 6.88 -2.74 -18.25
N ASN A 56 5.77 -2.10 -17.87
CA ASN A 56 5.80 -0.84 -17.14
C ASN A 56 5.69 -0.96 -15.61
N GLY A 57 5.76 -2.19 -15.10
CA GLY A 57 5.83 -2.47 -13.67
C GLY A 57 4.47 -2.45 -12.98
N CYS A 58 3.53 -3.28 -13.49
CA CYS A 58 2.30 -3.69 -12.82
C CYS A 58 2.58 -4.38 -11.47
N LEU A 59 1.51 -4.68 -10.73
CA LEU A 59 1.59 -5.51 -9.55
C LEU A 59 1.94 -6.96 -9.93
N TRP A 60 2.67 -7.60 -9.04
CA TRP A 60 2.85 -9.05 -8.97
C TRP A 60 2.36 -9.48 -7.60
N VAL A 61 1.59 -10.56 -7.55
CA VAL A 61 0.99 -11.06 -6.32
C VAL A 61 1.30 -12.55 -6.17
N LEU A 62 1.38 -13.01 -4.92
CA LEU A 62 1.40 -14.44 -4.62
C LEU A 62 -0.02 -14.88 -4.22
N PRO A 63 -0.78 -15.57 -5.10
CA PRO A 63 -2.17 -15.92 -4.82
C PRO A 63 -2.33 -16.72 -3.52
N GLY A 64 -3.37 -16.41 -2.74
CA GLY A 64 -3.64 -17.10 -1.48
C GLY A 64 -2.78 -16.69 -0.27
N SER A 65 -1.69 -15.94 -0.47
CA SER A 65 -0.79 -15.53 0.61
C SER A 65 -1.46 -14.67 1.70
N HIS A 66 -2.53 -13.95 1.38
CA HIS A 66 -3.35 -13.19 2.35
C HIS A 66 -3.95 -14.05 3.48
N ARG A 67 -4.02 -15.37 3.31
CA ARG A 67 -4.51 -16.30 4.34
C ARG A 67 -3.41 -16.75 5.31
N GLY A 68 -2.17 -16.36 5.06
CA GLY A 68 -1.00 -16.71 5.83
C GLY A 68 -0.73 -15.74 6.98
N CYS A 69 0.54 -15.60 7.33
CA CYS A 69 1.03 -14.68 8.35
C CYS A 69 1.68 -13.44 7.70
N LEU A 70 2.04 -12.48 8.55
CA LEU A 70 3.03 -11.46 8.18
C LEU A 70 4.41 -12.10 8.21
N TRP A 71 5.13 -12.00 7.10
CA TRP A 71 6.48 -12.52 6.97
C TRP A 71 7.50 -11.56 7.57
N GLU A 72 8.63 -12.09 8.04
CA GLU A 72 9.73 -11.24 8.46
C GLU A 72 10.28 -10.43 7.29
N THR A 73 10.83 -9.26 7.60
CA THR A 73 11.42 -8.36 6.60
C THR A 73 12.94 -8.25 6.76
N ARG A 74 13.65 -8.09 5.65
CA ARG A 74 15.09 -7.82 5.62
C ARG A 74 15.44 -6.74 4.60
N SER A 75 16.61 -6.13 4.73
CA SER A 75 17.18 -5.32 3.64
C SER A 75 17.53 -6.24 2.46
N HIS A 76 17.41 -5.70 1.24
CA HIS A 76 17.84 -6.38 0.02
C HIS A 76 18.90 -5.57 -0.72
N GLU A 77 19.65 -6.23 -1.61
CA GLU A 77 20.75 -5.62 -2.37
C GLU A 77 20.37 -5.32 -3.83
N ASN A 78 19.14 -5.66 -4.26
CA ASN A 78 18.68 -5.47 -5.64
C ASN A 78 18.15 -4.05 -5.90
N THR A 79 19.01 -3.05 -5.75
CA THR A 79 18.68 -1.61 -5.87
C THR A 79 18.43 -1.16 -7.30
N ASP A 80 18.76 -1.97 -8.31
CA ASP A 80 18.39 -1.71 -9.70
C ASP A 80 16.92 -2.04 -9.99
N GLU A 81 16.37 -3.05 -9.30
CA GLU A 81 15.00 -3.52 -9.50
C GLU A 81 14.01 -2.90 -8.52
N PHE A 82 14.39 -2.77 -7.25
CA PHE A 82 13.50 -2.37 -6.17
C PHE A 82 14.05 -1.16 -5.41
N ASP A 83 13.15 -0.39 -4.79
CA ASP A 83 13.50 0.73 -3.93
C ASP A 83 14.20 0.27 -2.63
N PHE A 84 14.44 1.18 -1.68
CA PHE A 84 15.19 0.86 -0.46
C PHE A 84 14.32 0.25 0.66
N ALA A 85 13.02 0.00 0.41
CA ALA A 85 12.16 -0.59 1.42
C ALA A 85 12.59 -2.04 1.73
N PRO A 86 12.49 -2.48 2.99
CA PRO A 86 12.75 -3.88 3.33
C PRO A 86 11.84 -4.84 2.56
N GLU A 87 12.37 -6.00 2.15
CA GLU A 87 11.59 -7.06 1.52
C GLU A 87 11.12 -8.07 2.56
N SER A 88 9.89 -8.56 2.41
CA SER A 88 9.42 -9.79 3.04
C SER A 88 10.15 -10.99 2.44
N TYR A 89 10.54 -11.96 3.26
CA TYR A 89 11.29 -13.13 2.81
C TYR A 89 10.89 -14.42 3.55
N GLY A 90 11.40 -15.56 3.08
CA GLY A 90 11.23 -16.87 3.74
C GLY A 90 10.08 -17.72 3.20
N PHE A 91 9.46 -17.32 2.09
CA PHE A 91 8.38 -18.03 1.40
C PHE A 91 8.80 -18.48 0.00
N ASP A 92 8.07 -19.46 -0.54
CA ASP A 92 8.16 -19.86 -1.94
C ASP A 92 7.30 -18.92 -2.79
N ASP A 93 7.94 -18.19 -3.72
CA ASP A 93 7.29 -17.25 -4.62
C ASP A 93 7.19 -17.74 -6.07
N SER A 94 7.42 -19.05 -6.30
CA SER A 94 7.39 -19.65 -7.64
C SER A 94 6.04 -19.57 -8.37
N GLU A 95 4.94 -19.46 -7.62
CA GLU A 95 3.56 -19.35 -8.12
C GLU A 95 3.05 -17.89 -8.19
N GLU A 96 3.95 -16.90 -8.16
CA GLU A 96 3.56 -15.51 -8.37
C GLU A 96 2.92 -15.28 -9.75
N ILE A 97 1.99 -14.32 -9.82
CA ILE A 97 1.36 -13.93 -11.08
C ILE A 97 1.40 -12.41 -11.25
N PRO A 98 1.56 -11.90 -12.48
CA PRO A 98 1.35 -10.50 -12.79
C PRO A 98 -0.13 -10.16 -12.78
N VAL A 99 -0.46 -8.93 -12.39
CA VAL A 99 -1.81 -8.36 -12.43
C VAL A 99 -1.80 -7.19 -13.41
N GLU A 100 -1.95 -7.50 -14.70
CA GLU A 100 -2.08 -6.49 -15.75
C GLU A 100 -3.52 -5.96 -15.80
N VAL A 101 -3.66 -4.64 -15.87
CA VAL A 101 -4.96 -3.96 -15.86
C VAL A 101 -4.96 -2.75 -16.79
N LYS A 102 -6.14 -2.34 -17.23
CA LYS A 102 -6.33 -1.19 -18.08
C LYS A 102 -6.55 0.08 -17.27
N THR A 103 -6.30 1.22 -17.90
CA THR A 103 -6.61 2.53 -17.33
C THR A 103 -8.08 2.57 -16.86
N GLY A 104 -8.29 2.95 -15.61
CA GLY A 104 -9.61 3.01 -14.96
C GLY A 104 -10.00 1.75 -14.18
N ASP A 105 -9.29 0.63 -14.35
CA ASP A 105 -9.52 -0.56 -13.54
C ASP A 105 -9.07 -0.35 -12.09
N VAL A 106 -9.71 -1.09 -11.18
CA VAL A 106 -9.38 -1.09 -9.75
C VAL A 106 -9.07 -2.51 -9.29
N VAL A 107 -7.91 -2.68 -8.67
CA VAL A 107 -7.53 -3.92 -7.99
C VAL A 107 -7.71 -3.72 -6.49
N PHE A 108 -8.54 -4.54 -5.86
CA PHE A 108 -8.66 -4.61 -4.41
C PHE A 108 -7.86 -5.81 -3.89
N PHE A 109 -7.04 -5.59 -2.88
CA PHE A 109 -6.29 -6.66 -2.23
C PHE A 109 -6.16 -6.45 -0.72
N ASP A 110 -6.02 -7.57 -0.02
CA ASP A 110 -5.87 -7.63 1.44
C ASP A 110 -4.47 -7.20 1.89
N GLY A 111 -4.36 -6.56 3.06
CA GLY A 111 -3.10 -6.10 3.65
C GLY A 111 -2.07 -7.22 3.89
N TYR A 112 -2.51 -8.47 4.03
CA TYR A 112 -1.65 -9.65 4.14
C TYR A 112 -1.24 -10.23 2.79
N LEU A 113 -1.81 -9.78 1.66
CA LEU A 113 -1.42 -10.30 0.36
C LEU A 113 0.04 -9.92 0.10
N LEU A 114 0.91 -10.91 -0.07
CA LEU A 114 2.26 -10.68 -0.59
C LEU A 114 2.12 -10.12 -1.99
N HIS A 115 2.64 -8.91 -2.17
CA HIS A 115 2.66 -8.23 -3.45
C HIS A 115 3.96 -7.46 -3.64
N ARG A 116 4.30 -7.23 -4.90
CA ARG A 116 5.46 -6.43 -5.32
C ARG A 116 5.14 -5.70 -6.61
N SER A 117 6.01 -4.80 -7.02
CA SER A 117 6.01 -4.32 -8.40
C SER A 117 7.43 -4.30 -8.93
N ARG A 118 7.59 -4.48 -10.24
CA ARG A 118 8.90 -4.54 -10.89
C ARG A 118 9.30 -3.19 -11.47
N LYS A 119 10.58 -3.03 -11.83
CA LYS A 119 11.11 -1.83 -12.49
C LYS A 119 10.36 -1.56 -13.80
N ASN A 120 10.04 -0.29 -14.04
CA ASN A 120 9.41 0.14 -15.28
C ASN A 120 10.46 0.14 -16.40
N ARG A 121 10.29 -0.75 -17.38
CA ARG A 121 11.20 -0.90 -18.54
C ARG A 121 10.65 -0.24 -19.80
N SER A 122 9.43 0.28 -19.74
CA SER A 122 8.81 1.01 -20.84
C SER A 122 9.36 2.43 -20.97
N GLN A 123 8.94 3.14 -22.01
CA GLN A 123 9.28 4.55 -22.25
C GLN A 123 8.22 5.53 -21.70
N ALA A 124 7.19 5.04 -21.01
CA ALA A 124 6.12 5.86 -20.46
C ALA A 124 6.12 5.82 -18.91
N CYS A 125 5.66 6.90 -18.30
CA CYS A 125 5.33 6.88 -16.87
C CYS A 125 4.11 5.99 -16.62
N ARG A 126 4.09 5.32 -15.47
CA ARG A 126 2.91 4.59 -14.97
C ARG A 126 2.44 5.19 -13.67
N ARG A 127 1.20 5.70 -13.64
CA ARG A 127 0.59 6.34 -12.47
C ARG A 127 -0.51 5.48 -11.89
N VAL A 128 -0.62 5.51 -10.57
CA VAL A 128 -1.61 4.76 -9.80
C VAL A 128 -2.04 5.59 -8.62
N LEU A 129 -3.34 5.68 -8.39
CA LEU A 129 -3.88 6.15 -7.12
C LEU A 129 -4.16 4.93 -6.22
N VAL A 130 -3.55 4.88 -5.05
CA VAL A 130 -3.80 3.84 -4.05
C VAL A 130 -4.50 4.46 -2.87
N ASN A 131 -5.63 3.87 -2.48
CA ASN A 131 -6.34 4.22 -1.25
C ASN A 131 -6.35 3.01 -0.32
N HIS A 132 -6.13 3.25 0.96
CA HIS A 132 -6.16 2.21 1.98
C HIS A 132 -7.41 2.36 2.83
N TYR A 133 -8.19 1.28 2.87
CA TYR A 133 -9.46 1.20 3.57
C TYR A 133 -9.37 0.20 4.72
N MET A 134 -10.19 0.40 5.74
CA MET A 134 -10.36 -0.56 6.82
C MET A 134 -11.76 -0.49 7.43
N ASN A 135 -12.12 -1.49 8.22
CA ASN A 135 -13.37 -1.46 8.98
C ASN A 135 -13.33 -0.30 10.01
N ALA A 136 -14.40 0.49 10.07
CA ALA A 136 -14.46 1.67 10.95
C ALA A 136 -14.43 1.33 12.45
N TRP A 137 -14.87 0.12 12.83
CA TRP A 137 -14.84 -0.39 14.21
C TRP A 137 -13.44 -0.72 14.72
N SER A 138 -12.52 -0.99 13.80
CA SER A 138 -11.12 -1.23 14.11
C SER A 138 -10.40 0.09 14.33
N ARG A 139 -9.75 0.24 15.47
CA ARG A 139 -8.90 1.42 15.75
C ARG A 139 -7.64 1.32 14.92
N LEU A 140 -7.11 2.46 14.51
CA LEU A 140 -5.92 2.54 13.66
C LEU A 140 -4.68 2.90 14.49
N PRO A 141 -3.90 1.93 14.99
CA PRO A 141 -2.68 2.18 15.77
C PRO A 141 -1.47 2.53 14.89
N TRP A 142 -1.65 3.39 13.88
CA TRP A 142 -0.63 3.65 12.88
C TRP A 142 0.44 4.66 13.33
N GLN A 143 0.01 5.83 13.79
CA GLN A 143 0.90 6.88 14.32
C GLN A 143 0.59 7.11 15.80
N LEU A 144 1.02 6.15 16.63
CA LEU A 144 0.82 6.19 18.08
C LEU A 144 1.40 7.47 18.69
N ARG A 145 0.63 8.08 19.59
CA ARG A 145 1.10 9.22 20.39
C ARG A 145 1.94 8.72 21.56
N GLU A 146 2.73 9.63 22.13
CA GLU A 146 3.41 9.37 23.38
C GLU A 146 2.40 8.94 24.46
N GLY A 147 2.68 7.81 25.11
CA GLY A 147 1.79 7.20 26.10
C GLY A 147 0.64 6.35 25.53
N GLU A 148 0.44 6.31 24.21
CA GLU A 148 -0.50 5.36 23.59
C GLU A 148 0.12 3.98 23.43
N THR A 149 -0.71 2.96 23.54
CA THR A 149 -0.35 1.58 23.17
C THR A 149 -1.04 1.21 21.87
N ALA A 150 -0.47 0.28 21.11
CA ALA A 150 -1.10 -0.25 19.89
C ALA A 150 -2.53 -0.77 20.13
N ALA A 151 -2.81 -1.24 21.35
CA ALA A 151 -4.15 -1.69 21.70
C ALA A 151 -5.19 -0.54 21.82
N ARG A 152 -4.76 0.68 22.14
CA ARG A 152 -5.67 1.80 22.44
C ARG A 152 -5.58 2.96 21.46
N GLY A 153 -4.45 3.12 20.78
CA GLY A 153 -4.19 4.17 19.80
C GLY A 153 -5.20 4.14 18.66
N ASP A 154 -5.56 5.32 18.18
CA ASP A 154 -6.60 5.52 17.18
C ASP A 154 -6.28 6.78 16.39
N TYR A 155 -5.55 6.62 15.29
CA TYR A 155 -5.26 7.68 14.35
C TYR A 155 -6.53 8.02 13.56
N ARG A 156 -7.05 9.23 13.75
CA ARG A 156 -8.39 9.66 13.27
C ARG A 156 -8.33 10.78 12.22
N ASP A 157 -7.22 10.87 11.51
CA ASP A 157 -7.19 11.52 10.20
C ASP A 157 -7.66 10.50 9.17
N ILE A 158 -8.99 10.47 9.01
CA ILE A 158 -9.72 9.46 8.27
C ILE A 158 -10.88 10.11 7.51
N VAL A 159 -11.32 9.44 6.45
CA VAL A 159 -12.55 9.79 5.74
C VAL A 159 -13.50 8.61 5.83
N MET A 160 -14.70 8.81 6.38
CA MET A 160 -15.75 7.80 6.31
C MET A 160 -16.25 7.68 4.87
N VAL A 161 -16.26 6.45 4.35
CA VAL A 161 -16.61 6.14 2.96
C VAL A 161 -17.98 5.49 2.88
N HIS A 162 -18.36 4.71 3.88
CA HIS A 162 -19.65 4.02 3.95
C HIS A 162 -19.99 3.67 5.40
N GLY A 163 -21.28 3.63 5.72
CA GLY A 163 -21.77 3.22 7.05
C GLY A 163 -21.56 4.27 8.14
N GLU A 164 -21.41 3.80 9.38
CA GLU A 164 -21.31 4.62 10.58
C GLU A 164 -19.90 4.61 11.18
N ASP A 165 -19.48 5.73 11.76
CA ASP A 165 -18.26 5.79 12.58
C ASP A 165 -18.63 5.54 14.06
N PRO A 166 -18.30 4.37 14.64
CA PRO A 166 -18.63 4.06 16.03
C PRO A 166 -17.88 4.93 17.05
N TYR A 167 -16.91 5.71 16.58
CA TYR A 167 -16.09 6.59 17.38
C TYR A 167 -16.25 8.07 17.00
N ALA A 168 -17.31 8.43 16.27
CA ALA A 168 -17.58 9.82 15.84
C ALA A 168 -17.49 10.84 16.99
N TRP A 169 -17.88 10.44 18.21
CA TRP A 169 -17.81 11.26 19.42
C TRP A 169 -16.39 11.72 19.80
N LYS A 170 -15.34 11.06 19.29
CA LYS A 170 -13.95 11.49 19.47
C LYS A 170 -13.54 12.63 18.53
N GLY A 171 -14.36 12.95 17.53
CA GLY A 171 -14.01 13.84 16.43
C GLY A 171 -13.04 13.19 15.43
N THR A 172 -12.76 13.87 14.33
CA THR A 172 -11.65 13.57 13.42
C THR A 172 -10.55 14.61 13.61
N GLU A 173 -9.37 14.31 13.07
CA GLU A 173 -8.23 15.22 13.09
C GLU A 173 -7.75 15.45 11.66
N ASP A 174 -7.10 16.58 11.41
CA ASP A 174 -6.40 16.86 10.15
C ASP A 174 -4.90 16.97 10.51
N ARG A 175 -4.17 15.87 10.29
CA ARG A 175 -2.77 15.71 10.73
C ARG A 175 -1.82 15.58 9.55
N ALA A 176 -2.23 14.82 8.54
CA ALA A 176 -1.50 14.58 7.33
C ALA A 176 -1.77 15.72 6.34
N GLY A 177 -0.80 16.63 6.20
CA GLY A 177 -0.78 17.52 5.05
C GLY A 177 -0.54 16.74 3.75
N VAL A 178 -0.85 17.34 2.61
CA VAL A 178 -0.46 16.80 1.29
C VAL A 178 1.07 16.76 1.23
N GLY A 179 1.64 15.57 1.41
CA GLY A 179 3.07 15.33 1.31
C GLY A 179 3.42 14.73 -0.05
N ALA A 180 4.23 15.42 -0.84
CA ALA A 180 4.92 14.79 -1.95
C ALA A 180 6.21 14.17 -1.41
N ARG A 181 6.29 12.83 -1.37
CA ARG A 181 7.61 12.18 -1.26
C ARG A 181 8.19 12.15 -2.67
N VAL A 182 9.19 12.98 -2.92
CA VAL A 182 9.97 12.90 -4.15
C VAL A 182 10.65 11.52 -4.13
N CYS A 183 10.53 10.77 -5.22
CA CYS A 183 11.24 9.50 -5.33
C CYS A 183 12.75 9.80 -5.20
N LYS A 184 13.42 9.17 -4.24
CA LYS A 184 14.87 9.39 -3.98
C LYS A 184 15.74 9.23 -5.23
N ALA A 185 15.36 8.34 -6.15
CA ALA A 185 16.06 8.17 -7.42
C ALA A 185 16.01 9.43 -8.32
N VAL A 186 15.00 10.30 -8.19
CA VAL A 186 14.97 11.63 -8.85
C VAL A 186 15.97 12.58 -8.18
N GLU A 187 16.11 12.53 -6.86
CA GLU A 187 17.09 13.35 -6.12
C GLU A 187 18.53 12.95 -6.46
N GLU A 188 18.79 11.65 -6.63
CA GLU A 188 20.11 11.13 -7.01
C GLU A 188 20.46 11.45 -8.47
N LEU A 189 19.50 11.36 -9.40
CA LEU A 189 19.70 11.80 -10.80
C LEU A 189 20.05 13.28 -10.91
N ALA A 190 19.46 14.12 -10.05
CA ALA A 190 19.74 15.55 -9.99
C ALA A 190 21.13 15.88 -9.39
N GLN A 191 21.75 14.94 -8.66
CA GLN A 191 23.11 15.09 -8.12
C GLN A 191 24.20 14.61 -9.09
N THR A 192 23.82 13.88 -10.14
CA THR A 192 24.74 13.37 -11.19
C THR A 192 24.78 14.23 -12.46
N LEU A 193 24.03 15.35 -12.49
CA LEU A 193 24.06 16.38 -13.53
C LEU A 193 24.78 17.64 -13.03
#